data_AF-A0A8S2RTG4-F1
#
_entry.id   AF-A0A8S2RTG4-F1
#
_cell.length_a   1.000
_cell.length_b   1.000
_cell.length_c   1.000
_cell.angle_alpha   90.00
_cell.angle_beta   90.00
_cell.angle_gamma   90.00
#
_symmetry.space_group_name_H-M   'P 1'
#
loop_
_entity.id
_entity.type
_entity.pdbx_description
1 polymer ?
#
loop_
_entity_poly.entity_id
_entity_poly.type
_entity_poly.pdbx_seq_one_letter_code
_entity_poly.pdbx_strand_id
1 'polypeptide(L)'
;DGFENAVAGLCESFNTNGRSNAKKVDLNRDFPSQFSPLQKSINGTTVDLFYGRQPETIALMKWILKENFVLSANLHGGSLVASYPFDETIHHADHTYGASPDDSLFRYLARTYASKHLTMNKGSKI
;
A
#
# COMPACT_ATOMS: atom_id res chain seq x y z
N ASP A 1 9.45 4.46 14.57
CA ASP A 1 10.71 4.06 13.90
C ASP A 1 10.99 4.86 12.66
N GLY A 2 10.29 4.63 11.54
CA GLY A 2 10.54 5.39 10.29
C GLY A 2 10.34 6.89 10.48
N PHE A 3 9.19 7.30 11.04
CA PHE A 3 8.89 8.71 11.29
C PHE A 3 9.96 9.45 12.11
N GLU A 4 10.46 8.86 13.20
CA GLU A 4 11.51 9.47 14.04
C GLU A 4 12.85 9.65 13.33
N ASN A 5 13.09 8.90 12.25
CA ASN A 5 14.27 9.04 11.42
C ASN A 5 14.05 9.99 10.23
N ALA A 6 12.83 10.47 10.02
CA ALA A 6 12.50 11.40 8.95
C ALA A 6 12.92 12.83 9.31
N VAL A 7 13.31 13.60 8.31
CA VAL A 7 13.72 15.00 8.47
C VAL A 7 12.61 15.91 7.95
N ALA A 8 12.06 16.75 8.82
CA ALA A 8 11.02 17.70 8.45
C ALA A 8 11.50 18.69 7.38
N GLY A 9 10.63 18.99 6.40
CA GLY A 9 10.94 19.91 5.30
C GLY A 9 11.57 19.25 4.07
N LEU A 10 11.95 17.97 4.13
CA LEU A 10 12.41 17.23 2.94
C LEU A 10 11.22 16.64 2.20
N CYS A 11 11.01 17.10 0.96
CA CYS A 11 9.93 16.61 0.08
C CYS A 11 10.24 15.26 -0.56
N GLU A 12 11.51 14.89 -0.70
CA GLU A 12 11.96 13.68 -1.38
C GLU A 12 12.66 12.72 -0.43
N SER A 13 12.42 11.42 -0.60
CA SER A 13 12.99 10.39 0.28
C SER A 13 14.17 9.61 -0.32
N PHE A 14 14.68 10.01 -1.50
CA PHE A 14 15.68 9.23 -2.26
C PHE A 14 16.97 8.97 -1.48
N ASN A 15 17.30 9.81 -0.49
CA ASN A 15 18.49 9.67 0.35
C ASN A 15 18.20 9.86 1.86
N THR A 16 16.93 9.81 2.28
CA THR A 16 16.55 10.10 3.66
C THR A 16 16.13 8.84 4.39
N ASN A 17 16.56 8.71 5.64
CA ASN A 17 15.97 7.73 6.53
C ASN A 17 14.50 8.11 6.78
N GLY A 18 13.63 7.11 6.92
CA GLY A 18 12.28 7.30 7.45
C GLY A 18 11.09 6.84 6.61
N ARG A 19 11.28 6.53 5.31
CA ARG A 19 10.27 5.82 4.51
C ARG A 19 10.12 4.38 4.99
N SER A 20 11.23 3.67 5.10
CA SER A 20 11.26 2.28 5.52
C SER A 20 11.15 2.14 7.04
N ASN A 21 10.84 0.94 7.51
CA ASN A 21 10.88 0.62 8.94
C ASN A 21 12.33 0.56 9.48
N ALA A 22 12.50 0.25 10.77
CA ALA A 22 13.82 0.15 11.41
C ALA A 22 14.78 -0.87 10.74
N LYS A 23 14.23 -1.88 10.05
CA LYS A 23 15.00 -2.88 9.28
C LYS A 23 15.21 -2.50 7.82
N LYS A 24 14.91 -1.25 7.44
CA LYS A 24 15.01 -0.71 6.08
C LYS A 24 14.08 -1.40 5.07
N VAL A 25 12.99 -2.02 5.53
CA VAL A 25 11.96 -2.65 4.68
C VAL A 25 10.84 -1.65 4.38
N ASP A 26 10.39 -1.61 3.12
CA ASP A 26 9.19 -0.88 2.71
C ASP A 26 7.93 -1.67 3.11
N LEU A 27 7.21 -1.17 4.11
CA LEU A 27 6.02 -1.85 4.64
C LEU A 27 4.88 -1.96 3.61
N ASN A 28 4.81 -1.07 2.61
CA ASN A 28 3.83 -1.15 1.52
C ASN A 28 4.26 -2.11 0.39
N ARG A 29 5.36 -2.83 0.57
CA ARG A 29 5.81 -3.95 -0.26
C ARG A 29 5.97 -5.24 0.54
N ASP A 30 5.66 -5.20 1.83
CA ASP A 30 5.81 -6.33 2.73
C ASP A 30 4.50 -7.15 2.84
N PHE A 31 3.34 -6.69 2.37
CA PHE A 31 2.11 -7.51 2.39
C PHE A 31 2.16 -8.67 1.38
N PRO A 32 1.42 -9.79 1.60
CA PRO A 32 1.24 -10.81 0.58
C PRO A 32 0.63 -10.22 -0.70
N SER A 33 1.28 -10.44 -1.85
CA SER A 33 0.75 -10.06 -3.17
C SER A 33 -0.11 -11.20 -3.75
N GLN A 34 -1.17 -10.84 -4.47
CA GLN A 34 -2.05 -11.78 -5.17
C GLN A 34 -1.37 -12.47 -6.37
N PHE A 35 -0.29 -11.88 -6.90
CA PHE A 35 0.46 -12.40 -8.05
C PHE A 35 1.75 -13.12 -7.65
N SER A 36 2.24 -12.87 -6.43
CA SER A 36 3.38 -13.61 -5.89
C SER A 36 2.91 -14.90 -5.24
N PRO A 37 3.45 -16.07 -5.62
CA PRO A 37 3.17 -17.29 -4.89
C PRO A 37 3.51 -17.08 -3.42
N LEU A 38 2.61 -17.48 -2.51
CA LEU A 38 3.00 -17.65 -1.11
C LEU A 38 4.25 -18.53 -1.10
N GLN A 39 5.35 -17.98 -0.57
CA GLN A 39 6.65 -18.66 -0.54
C GLN A 39 6.40 -20.06 0.01
N LYS A 40 6.70 -21.14 -0.73
CA LYS A 40 6.56 -22.50 -0.19
C LYS A 40 7.77 -22.79 0.68
N SER A 41 7.59 -23.46 1.82
CA SER A 41 8.74 -23.79 2.67
C SER A 41 9.59 -24.79 1.90
N ILE A 42 10.90 -24.60 2.00
CA ILE A 42 11.86 -25.67 1.83
C ILE A 42 11.42 -26.75 2.83
N ASN A 43 10.94 -27.90 2.33
CA ASN A 43 10.39 -29.07 3.05
C ASN A 43 8.86 -29.28 3.04
N GLY A 44 8.08 -28.53 2.24
CA GLY A 44 6.69 -28.92 1.94
C GLY A 44 5.67 -28.65 3.06
N THR A 45 6.03 -27.85 4.07
CA THR A 45 5.05 -27.26 4.99
C THR A 45 4.44 -26.00 4.37
N THR A 46 3.13 -25.83 4.55
CA THR A 46 2.42 -24.60 4.17
C THR A 46 3.04 -23.43 4.92
N VAL A 47 3.52 -22.43 4.19
CA VAL A 47 4.12 -21.25 4.82
C VAL A 47 3.01 -20.40 5.39
N ASP A 48 3.19 -20.07 6.65
CA ASP A 48 2.34 -19.16 7.39
C ASP A 48 2.27 -17.83 6.64
N LEU A 49 1.06 -17.28 6.49
CA LEU A 49 0.78 -15.99 5.87
C LEU A 49 1.67 -14.87 6.44
N PHE A 50 2.10 -15.02 7.70
CA PHE A 50 2.95 -14.07 8.44
C PHE A 50 4.46 -14.30 8.26
N TYR A 51 4.91 -15.39 7.65
CA TYR A 51 6.34 -15.72 7.55
C TYR A 51 7.13 -14.66 6.77
N GLY A 52 8.32 -14.30 7.26
CA GLY A 52 9.21 -13.34 6.60
C GLY A 52 8.77 -11.87 6.66
N ARG A 53 7.64 -11.57 7.31
CA ARG A 53 7.07 -10.22 7.42
C ARG A 53 7.68 -9.41 8.57
N GLN A 54 7.61 -8.09 8.45
CA GLN A 54 7.95 -7.15 9.51
C GLN A 54 6.90 -7.17 10.62
N PRO A 55 7.27 -6.88 11.88
CA PRO A 55 6.33 -6.89 13.00
C PRO A 55 5.16 -5.93 12.80
N GLU A 56 5.36 -4.78 12.16
CA GLU A 56 4.32 -3.82 11.84
C GLU A 56 3.29 -4.41 10.85
N THR A 57 3.77 -5.09 9.80
CA THR A 57 2.93 -5.78 8.81
C THR A 57 2.12 -6.89 9.47
N ILE A 58 2.76 -7.73 10.30
CA ILE A 58 2.09 -8.81 11.02
C ILE A 58 1.00 -8.27 11.95
N ALA A 59 1.28 -7.17 12.67
CA ALA A 59 0.31 -6.54 13.56
C ALA A 59 -0.93 -6.06 12.81
N LEU A 60 -0.75 -5.37 11.67
CA LEU A 60 -1.86 -4.93 10.82
C LEU A 60 -2.62 -6.09 10.22
N MET A 61 -1.94 -7.12 9.70
CA MET A 61 -2.60 -8.31 9.16
C MET A 61 -3.47 -9.01 10.22
N LYS A 62 -2.95 -9.18 11.43
CA LYS A 62 -3.72 -9.76 12.55
C LYS A 62 -4.92 -8.91 12.91
N TRP A 63 -4.78 -7.58 12.91
CA TRP A 63 -5.89 -6.67 13.22
C TRP A 63 -6.97 -6.70 12.14
N ILE A 64 -6.57 -6.66 10.87
CA ILE A 64 -7.47 -6.74 9.70
C ILE A 64 -8.24 -8.07 9.71
N LEU A 65 -7.60 -9.19 10.06
CA LEU A 65 -8.25 -10.50 10.14
C LEU A 65 -9.14 -10.67 11.38
N LYS A 66 -8.93 -9.86 12.42
CA LYS A 66 -9.67 -9.95 13.68
C LYS A 66 -11.00 -9.20 13.63
N GLU A 67 -11.04 -8.07 12.94
CA GLU A 67 -12.19 -7.17 12.93
C GLU A 67 -12.89 -7.18 11.57
N ASN A 68 -14.20 -6.92 11.55
CA ASN A 68 -14.98 -6.85 10.31
C ASN A 68 -14.92 -5.45 9.67
N PHE A 69 -13.74 -5.07 9.17
CA PHE A 69 -13.60 -3.81 8.44
C PHE A 69 -14.42 -3.83 7.14
N VAL A 70 -15.27 -2.82 6.97
CA VAL A 70 -16.08 -2.64 5.75
C VAL A 70 -15.41 -1.71 4.74
N LEU A 71 -14.71 -0.69 5.23
CA LEU A 71 -14.01 0.30 4.42
C LEU A 71 -12.74 0.75 5.15
N SER A 72 -11.65 0.93 4.39
CA SER A 72 -10.38 1.43 4.92
C SER A 72 -9.72 2.39 3.94
N ALA A 73 -8.83 3.25 4.45
CA ALA A 73 -7.91 4.04 3.66
C ALA A 73 -6.57 4.13 4.39
N ASN A 74 -5.46 4.10 3.65
CA ASN A 74 -4.14 4.45 4.15
C ASN A 74 -3.70 5.79 3.52
N LEU A 75 -2.86 6.56 4.22
CA LEU A 75 -2.47 7.90 3.81
C LEU A 75 -0.99 7.93 3.44
N HIS A 76 -0.68 8.48 2.27
CA HIS A 76 0.68 8.61 1.74
C HIS A 76 0.96 10.05 1.31
N GLY A 77 2.24 10.44 1.34
CA GLY A 77 2.77 11.65 0.73
C GLY A 77 3.60 11.35 -0.53
N GLY A 78 3.86 12.38 -1.33
CA GLY A 78 4.68 12.31 -2.55
C GLY A 78 3.91 12.57 -3.86
N SER A 79 2.58 12.42 -3.85
CA SER A 79 1.68 12.83 -4.94
C SER A 79 0.34 13.28 -4.37
N LEU A 80 -0.45 14.01 -5.17
CA LEU A 80 -1.78 14.49 -4.79
C LEU A 80 -2.86 13.77 -5.61
N VAL A 81 -3.23 12.57 -5.17
CA VAL A 81 -4.19 11.70 -5.83
C VAL A 81 -4.87 10.76 -4.82
N ALA A 82 -6.07 10.29 -5.14
CA ALA A 82 -6.71 9.16 -4.45
C ALA A 82 -6.49 7.88 -5.29
N SER A 83 -5.53 7.03 -4.88
CA SER A 83 -5.29 5.73 -5.52
C SER A 83 -6.32 4.70 -5.06
N TYR A 84 -6.61 3.72 -5.92
CA TYR A 84 -7.55 2.63 -5.64
C TYR A 84 -7.09 1.33 -6.33
N PRO A 85 -7.56 0.16 -5.85
CA PRO A 85 -7.09 -1.13 -6.37
C PRO A 85 -7.38 -1.36 -7.86
N PHE A 86 -6.56 -2.15 -8.56
CA PHE A 86 -5.35 -2.82 -8.04
C PHE A 86 -4.07 -1.97 -8.21
N ASP A 87 -3.14 -2.11 -7.26
CA ASP A 87 -1.81 -1.47 -7.33
C ASP A 87 -0.80 -2.27 -8.20
N GLU A 88 -1.09 -3.55 -8.48
CA GLU A 88 -0.26 -4.43 -9.32
C GLU A 88 -1.11 -5.06 -10.43
N THR A 89 -0.49 -5.44 -11.54
CA THR A 89 -1.13 -6.22 -12.62
C THR A 89 -0.40 -7.55 -12.84
N ILE A 90 -1.07 -8.52 -13.48
CA ILE A 90 -0.53 -9.89 -13.73
C ILE A 90 0.84 -9.87 -14.40
N HIS A 91 1.08 -8.89 -15.28
CA HIS A 91 2.33 -8.78 -16.02
C HIS A 91 3.39 -7.93 -15.30
N HIS A 92 3.09 -7.42 -14.10
CA HIS A 92 3.86 -6.38 -13.42
C HIS A 92 4.24 -5.24 -14.38
N ALA A 93 3.36 -4.99 -15.34
CA ALA A 93 3.61 -4.05 -16.43
C ALA A 93 3.19 -2.66 -15.95
N ASP A 94 4.17 -1.77 -15.84
CA ASP A 94 3.94 -0.38 -15.49
C ASP A 94 2.88 0.24 -16.42
N HIS A 95 1.99 1.05 -15.84
CA HIS A 95 0.96 1.82 -16.54
C HIS A 95 -0.16 1.02 -17.21
N THR A 96 -0.34 -0.27 -16.87
CA THR A 96 -1.50 -1.04 -17.31
C THR A 96 -2.64 -0.95 -16.29
N TYR A 97 -3.86 -0.76 -16.77
CA TYR A 97 -5.04 -0.68 -15.91
C TYR A 97 -5.48 -2.08 -15.46
N GLY A 98 -5.39 -2.35 -14.15
CA GLY A 98 -5.85 -3.57 -13.51
C GLY A 98 -7.21 -3.36 -12.84
N ALA A 99 -8.30 -3.58 -13.59
CA ALA A 99 -9.65 -3.46 -13.05
C ALA A 99 -9.92 -4.50 -11.96
N SER A 100 -10.41 -4.06 -10.81
CA SER A 100 -10.96 -4.94 -9.78
C SER A 100 -12.43 -5.31 -10.10
N PRO A 101 -12.95 -6.42 -9.55
CA PRO A 101 -14.37 -6.77 -9.70
C PRO A 101 -15.33 -5.64 -9.27
N ASP A 102 -14.94 -4.86 -8.26
CA ASP A 102 -15.69 -3.74 -7.70
C ASP A 102 -15.18 -2.37 -8.18
N ASP A 103 -14.56 -2.30 -9.36
CA ASP A 103 -13.93 -1.07 -9.88
C ASP A 103 -14.85 0.16 -9.84
N SER A 104 -16.12 0.00 -10.20
CA SER A 104 -17.10 1.10 -10.18
C SER A 104 -17.28 1.70 -8.79
N LEU A 105 -17.30 0.86 -7.75
CA LEU A 105 -17.38 1.28 -6.35
C LEU A 105 -16.09 1.97 -5.92
N PHE A 106 -14.92 1.40 -6.24
CA PHE A 106 -13.63 2.00 -5.89
C PHE A 106 -13.43 3.37 -6.54
N ARG A 107 -13.81 3.53 -7.80
CA ARG A 107 -13.79 4.83 -8.49
C ARG A 107 -14.74 5.82 -7.85
N TYR A 108 -15.92 5.38 -7.40
CA TYR A 108 -16.85 6.22 -6.65
C TYR A 108 -16.26 6.68 -5.31
N LEU A 109 -15.63 5.78 -4.54
CA LEU A 109 -15.00 6.09 -3.27
C LEU A 109 -13.82 7.07 -3.45
N ALA A 110 -12.93 6.81 -4.41
CA ALA A 110 -11.80 7.68 -4.72
C ALA A 110 -12.26 9.10 -5.12
N ARG A 111 -13.29 9.20 -5.98
CA ARG A 111 -13.89 10.49 -6.38
C ARG A 111 -14.56 11.20 -5.21
N THR A 112 -15.19 10.46 -4.31
CA THR A 112 -15.85 11.02 -3.13
C THR A 112 -14.82 11.77 -2.27
N TYR A 113 -13.65 11.19 -2.04
CA TYR A 113 -12.57 11.87 -1.32
C TYR A 113 -11.97 13.02 -2.15
N ALA A 114 -11.54 12.74 -3.38
CA ALA A 114 -10.81 13.70 -4.20
C ALA A 114 -11.64 14.96 -4.51
N SER A 115 -12.95 14.83 -4.77
CA SER A 115 -13.83 15.96 -5.09
C SER A 115 -13.97 16.98 -3.96
N LYS A 116 -13.81 16.56 -2.70
CA LYS A 116 -13.88 17.43 -1.53
C LYS A 116 -12.55 18.11 -1.20
N HIS A 117 -11.45 17.66 -1.79
CA HIS A 117 -10.13 18.24 -1.60
C HIS A 117 -9.88 19.35 -2.64
N LEU A 118 -9.61 20.57 -2.16
CA LEU A 118 -9.57 21.82 -2.96
C LEU A 118 -8.66 21.78 -4.20
N THR A 119 -7.51 21.10 -4.10
CA THR A 119 -6.53 21.01 -5.19
C THR A 119 -6.50 19.64 -5.87
N MET A 120 -6.75 18.54 -5.15
CA MET A 120 -6.78 17.19 -5.73
C MET A 120 -7.89 17.04 -6.78
N ASN A 121 -9.04 17.70 -6.60
CA ASN A 121 -10.16 17.64 -7.56
C ASN A 121 -9.84 18.22 -8.95
N LYS A 122 -8.78 19.03 -9.06
CA LYS A 122 -8.37 19.68 -10.31
C LYS A 122 -7.55 18.74 -11.21
N GLY A 123 -7.09 17.61 -10.65
CA GLY A 123 -6.06 16.78 -11.26
C GLY A 123 -4.71 17.50 -11.33
N SER A 124 -3.64 16.73 -11.60
CA SER A 124 -2.35 17.32 -11.90
C SER A 124 -2.43 18.06 -13.22
N LYS A 125 -2.32 19.39 -13.20
CA LYS A 125 -1.91 20.15 -14.38
C LYS A 125 -0.43 19.84 -14.58
N ILE A 126 -0.12 18.97 -15.55
CA ILE A 126 1.21 18.87 -16.12
C ILE A 126 1.38 20.06 -17.07
#